data_AF-A0A354CU37-F1
#
_entry.id   AF-A0A354CU37-F1
#
_cell.length_a   1.000
_cell.length_b   1.000
_cell.length_c   1.000
_cell.angle_alpha   90.00
_cell.angle_beta   90.00
_cell.angle_gamma   90.00
#
_symmetry.space_group_name_H-M   'P 1'
#
loop_
_entity.id
_entity.type
_entity.pdbx_description
1 polymer ?
#
loop_
_entity_poly.entity_id
_entity_poly.type
_entity_poly.pdbx_seq_one_letter_code
_entity_poly.pdbx_strand_id
1 'polypeptide(L)'
;TFQNYFRMYDKLSGMTGTAMTEENEFRGIYSLDVIEVPTNKPVIRKDHHDQIYKNEKGKFEAVIEQIKVCHEKGQPVLVGTISIEKSELLSKLLKKTGIKHEVLNAKNHQREAEIVAQAGKKGAVTIATNMA
;
A
#
# COMPACT_ATOMS: atom_id res chain seq x y z
N THR A 1 -4.32 -9.57 -26.77
CA THR A 1 -4.58 -9.13 -25.38
C THR A 1 -3.89 -10.09 -24.43
N PHE A 2 -3.57 -9.68 -23.20
CA PHE A 2 -3.01 -10.60 -22.19
C PHE A 2 -3.95 -11.79 -21.91
N GLN A 3 -5.26 -11.56 -21.94
CA GLN A 3 -6.27 -12.61 -21.81
C GLN A 3 -6.05 -13.76 -22.80
N ASN A 4 -5.96 -13.46 -24.10
CA ASN A 4 -5.75 -14.50 -25.12
C ASN A 4 -4.37 -15.15 -25.00
N TYR A 5 -3.34 -14.38 -24.63
CA TYR A 5 -1.98 -14.91 -24.46
C TYR A 5 -1.92 -15.98 -23.36
N PHE A 6 -2.49 -15.72 -22.18
CA PHE A 6 -2.47 -16.69 -21.07
C PHE A 6 -3.34 -17.93 -21.33
N ARG A 7 -4.37 -17.82 -22.17
CA ARG A 7 -5.20 -18.98 -22.58
C ARG A 7 -4.49 -19.96 -23.51
N MET A 8 -3.34 -19.59 -24.07
CA MET A 8 -2.54 -20.49 -24.92
C MET A 8 -1.73 -21.51 -24.12
N TYR A 9 -1.61 -21.34 -22.80
CA TYR A 9 -0.88 -22.28 -21.95
C TYR A 9 -1.75 -23.50 -21.65
N ASP A 10 -1.18 -24.70 -21.80
CA ASP A 10 -1.85 -25.96 -21.48
C ASP A 10 -2.27 -26.04 -20.00
N LYS A 11 -1.52 -25.35 -19.13
CA LYS A 11 -1.82 -25.22 -17.70
C LYS A 11 -1.56 -23.78 -17.25
N LEU A 12 -2.56 -23.20 -16.60
CA LEU A 12 -2.50 -21.86 -16.03
C LEU A 12 -2.86 -21.91 -14.54
N SER A 13 -2.13 -21.16 -13.73
CA SER A 13 -2.38 -20.98 -12.30
C SER A 13 -1.81 -19.65 -11.83
N GLY A 14 -2.32 -19.11 -10.72
CA GLY A 14 -1.86 -17.85 -10.15
C GLY A 14 -1.98 -17.81 -8.63
N MET A 15 -1.36 -16.81 -8.01
CA MET A 15 -1.45 -16.56 -6.57
C MET A 15 -1.60 -15.05 -6.31
N THR A 16 -2.48 -14.69 -5.39
CA THR A 16 -2.68 -13.31 -4.91
C THR A 16 -3.42 -13.34 -3.57
N GLY A 17 -3.32 -12.26 -2.79
CA GLY A 17 -4.06 -12.11 -1.53
C GLY A 17 -5.50 -11.62 -1.69
N THR A 18 -5.94 -11.24 -2.90
CA THR A 18 -7.21 -10.50 -3.10
C THR A 18 -8.09 -11.02 -4.24
N ALA A 19 -7.90 -12.25 -4.72
CA ALA A 19 -8.63 -12.75 -5.91
C ALA A 19 -10.11 -13.06 -5.68
N MET A 20 -10.56 -13.22 -4.43
CA MET A 20 -11.92 -13.75 -4.15
C MET A 20 -13.03 -12.86 -4.70
N THR A 21 -12.83 -11.54 -4.76
CA THR A 21 -13.82 -10.60 -5.33
C THR A 21 -13.97 -10.76 -6.84
N GLU A 22 -12.93 -11.25 -7.51
CA GLU A 22 -12.87 -11.39 -8.98
C GLU A 22 -13.04 -12.84 -9.44
N GLU A 23 -13.50 -13.75 -8.58
CA GLU A 23 -13.64 -15.18 -8.88
C GLU A 23 -14.43 -15.43 -10.17
N ASN A 24 -15.56 -14.74 -10.34
CA ASN A 24 -16.41 -14.91 -11.51
C ASN A 24 -15.70 -14.49 -12.81
N GLU A 25 -14.84 -13.47 -12.76
CA GLU A 25 -14.06 -13.03 -13.91
C GLU A 25 -12.95 -14.05 -14.22
N PHE A 26 -12.24 -14.54 -13.20
CA PHE A 26 -11.22 -15.57 -13.37
C PHE A 26 -11.80 -16.87 -13.96
N ARG A 27 -12.96 -17.31 -13.47
CA ARG A 27 -13.66 -18.48 -13.98
C ARG A 27 -14.15 -18.26 -15.41
N GLY A 28 -14.76 -17.10 -15.70
CA GLY A 28 -15.34 -16.82 -17.01
C GLY A 28 -14.31 -16.63 -18.13
N ILE A 29 -13.18 -15.99 -17.83
CA ILE A 29 -12.17 -15.64 -18.85
C ILE A 29 -11.10 -16.74 -18.97
N TYR A 30 -10.67 -17.31 -17.84
CA TYR A 30 -9.50 -18.20 -17.78
C TYR A 30 -9.83 -19.62 -17.33
N SER A 31 -11.10 -19.93 -17.02
CA SER A 31 -11.49 -21.20 -16.41
C SER A 31 -10.69 -21.52 -15.13
N LEU A 32 -10.37 -20.48 -14.35
CA LEU A 32 -9.65 -20.61 -13.09
C LEU A 32 -10.60 -20.46 -11.91
N ASP A 33 -10.59 -21.45 -11.03
CA ASP A 33 -11.23 -21.33 -9.72
C ASP A 33 -10.33 -20.55 -8.76
N VAL A 34 -10.95 -19.78 -7.86
CA VAL A 34 -10.26 -19.08 -6.78
C VAL A 34 -10.50 -19.84 -5.48
N ILE A 35 -9.41 -20.24 -4.83
CA ILE A 35 -9.47 -20.96 -3.55
C ILE A 35 -8.88 -20.07 -2.47
N GLU A 36 -9.66 -19.81 -1.42
CA GLU A 36 -9.15 -19.14 -0.22
C GLU A 36 -8.29 -20.09 0.59
N VAL A 37 -6.99 -19.79 0.65
CA VAL A 37 -6.06 -20.52 1.51
C VAL A 37 -6.08 -19.87 2.90
N PRO A 38 -6.33 -20.64 3.98
CA PRO A 38 -6.38 -20.08 5.33
C PRO A 38 -5.01 -19.49 5.72
N THR A 39 -5.05 -18.42 6.52
CA THR A 39 -3.83 -17.78 7.02
C THR A 39 -3.13 -18.67 8.06
N ASN A 40 -1.79 -18.65 8.06
CA ASN A 40 -0.99 -19.41 9.04
C ASN A 40 -1.21 -18.93 10.49
N LYS A 41 -1.63 -17.67 10.67
CA LYS A 41 -1.97 -17.09 11.98
C LYS A 41 -3.26 -16.26 11.83
N PRO A 42 -4.13 -16.23 12.86
CA PRO A 42 -5.31 -15.39 12.85
C PRO A 42 -4.96 -13.93 12.58
N VAL A 43 -5.75 -13.27 11.73
CA VAL A 43 -5.58 -11.84 11.43
C VAL A 43 -6.09 -11.03 12.61
N ILE A 44 -5.21 -10.23 13.22
CA ILE A 44 -5.53 -9.33 14.34
C ILE A 44 -5.39 -7.84 13.96
N ARG A 45 -5.23 -7.54 12.66
CA ARG A 45 -5.14 -6.18 12.14
C ARG A 45 -6.45 -5.45 12.40
N LYS A 46 -6.38 -4.23 12.93
CA LYS A 46 -7.55 -3.37 13.16
C LYS A 46 -7.70 -2.45 11.96
N ASP A 47 -8.71 -2.71 11.15
CA ASP A 47 -9.08 -1.86 10.02
C ASP A 47 -10.07 -0.80 10.52
N HIS A 48 -9.64 0.46 10.45
CA HIS A 48 -10.46 1.60 10.87
C HIS A 48 -11.33 2.10 9.71
N HIS A 49 -12.45 2.75 10.04
CA HIS A 49 -13.32 3.36 9.06
C HIS A 49 -12.65 4.58 8.41
N ASP A 50 -13.06 4.87 7.17
CA ASP A 50 -12.59 6.02 6.43
C ASP A 50 -12.91 7.35 7.13
N GLN A 51 -11.99 8.31 7.03
CA GLN A 51 -12.17 9.67 7.51
C GLN A 51 -12.26 10.62 6.32
N ILE A 52 -13.43 11.24 6.16
CA ILE A 52 -13.74 12.14 5.04
C ILE A 52 -13.65 13.59 5.51
N TYR A 53 -12.94 14.41 4.74
CA TYR A 53 -12.73 15.82 5.05
C TYR A 53 -13.30 16.73 3.96
N LYS A 54 -13.75 17.92 4.37
CA LYS A 54 -14.35 18.93 3.48
C LYS A 54 -13.42 19.34 2.33
N ASN A 55 -12.12 19.42 2.59
CA ASN A 55 -11.13 19.82 1.59
C ASN A 55 -9.81 19.08 1.81
N GLU A 56 -8.95 19.14 0.78
CA GLU A 56 -7.68 18.44 0.78
C GLU A 56 -6.69 18.95 1.84
N LYS A 57 -6.71 20.26 2.12
CA LYS A 57 -5.85 20.84 3.16
C LYS A 57 -6.15 20.23 4.53
N GLY A 58 -7.43 20.17 4.91
CA GLY A 58 -7.86 19.58 6.18
C GLY A 58 -7.55 18.08 6.25
N LYS A 59 -7.68 17.36 5.13
CA LYS A 59 -7.24 15.96 5.03
C LYS A 59 -5.74 15.82 5.33
N PHE A 60 -4.88 16.63 4.71
CA PHE A 60 -3.43 16.55 4.93
C PHE A 60 -3.03 16.95 6.34
N GLU A 61 -3.65 17.97 6.92
CA GLU A 61 -3.42 18.37 8.31
C GLU A 61 -3.74 17.22 9.28
N ALA A 62 -4.89 16.55 9.09
CA ALA A 62 -5.25 15.41 9.90
C ALA A 62 -4.33 14.20 9.71
N VAL A 63 -3.91 13.92 8.47
CA VAL A 63 -2.92 12.85 8.18
C VAL A 63 -1.59 13.13 8.88
N ILE A 64 -1.09 14.36 8.82
CA ILE A 64 0.17 14.74 9.50
C ILE A 64 0.05 14.59 11.00
N GLU A 65 -1.08 15.01 11.58
CA GLU A 65 -1.31 14.87 13.02
C GLU A 65 -1.33 13.40 13.44
N GLN A 66 -2.01 12.55 12.67
CA GLN A 66 -2.00 11.12 12.92
C GLN A 66 -0.60 10.51 12.81
N ILE A 67 0.20 10.93 11.82
CA ILE A 67 1.60 10.49 11.67
C ILE A 67 2.42 10.90 12.89
N LYS A 68 2.28 12.14 13.39
CA LYS A 68 2.97 12.60 14.60
C LYS A 68 2.63 11.75 15.81
N VAL A 69 1.34 11.52 16.08
CA VAL A 69 0.87 10.72 17.22
C VAL A 69 1.45 9.30 17.16
N CYS A 70 1.49 8.68 15.97
CA CYS A 70 2.11 7.37 15.79
C CYS A 70 3.63 7.42 15.99
N HIS A 71 4.29 8.41 15.40
CA HIS A 71 5.74 8.57 15.43
C HIS A 71 6.27 8.84 16.85
N GLU A 72 5.58 9.68 17.65
CA GLU A 72 5.91 9.94 19.05
C GLU A 72 5.82 8.68 19.92
N LYS A 73 4.88 7.78 19.61
CA LYS A 73 4.76 6.45 20.23
C LYS A 73 5.82 5.46 19.71
N GLY A 74 6.55 5.80 18.66
CA GLY A 74 7.51 4.94 17.97
C GLY A 74 6.86 3.91 17.04
N GLN A 75 5.57 4.04 16.73
CA GLN A 75 4.88 3.14 15.81
C GLN A 75 5.34 3.42 14.36
N PRO A 76 5.73 2.39 13.58
CA PRO A 76 6.04 2.57 12.17
C PRO A 76 4.78 2.94 11.37
N VAL A 77 4.95 3.80 10.36
CA VAL A 77 3.86 4.32 9.54
C VAL A 77 4.19 4.21 8.05
N LEU A 78 3.28 3.59 7.28
CA LEU A 78 3.27 3.61 5.83
C LEU A 78 2.11 4.49 5.35
N VAL A 79 2.40 5.46 4.48
CA VAL A 79 1.38 6.37 3.91
C VAL A 79 1.32 6.17 2.40
N GLY A 80 0.17 5.70 1.91
CA GLY A 80 -0.09 5.57 0.48
C GLY A 80 -0.61 6.88 -0.12
N THR A 81 -0.06 7.28 -1.27
CA THR A 81 -0.64 8.35 -2.12
C THR A 81 -0.88 7.82 -3.52
N ILE A 82 -1.68 8.53 -4.33
CA ILE A 82 -1.99 8.12 -5.72
C ILE A 82 -1.07 8.75 -6.77
N SER A 83 -0.22 9.71 -6.39
CA SER A 83 0.63 10.42 -7.34
C SER A 83 1.90 10.96 -6.69
N ILE A 84 2.97 11.04 -7.49
CA ILE A 84 4.27 11.56 -7.05
C ILE A 84 4.12 12.99 -6.51
N GLU A 85 3.27 13.81 -7.14
CA GLU A 85 2.99 15.18 -6.69
C GLU A 85 2.44 15.22 -5.25
N LYS A 86 1.50 14.32 -4.93
CA LYS A 86 0.93 14.23 -3.57
C LYS A 86 1.96 13.69 -2.58
N SER A 87 2.80 12.73 -2.97
CA SER A 87 3.93 12.26 -2.16
C SER A 87 4.92 13.38 -1.84
N GLU A 88 5.31 14.18 -2.84
CA GLU A 88 6.22 15.31 -2.65
C GLU A 88 5.60 16.43 -1.80
N LEU A 89 4.30 16.70 -1.97
CA LEU A 89 3.56 17.63 -1.12
C LEU A 89 3.58 17.17 0.35
N LEU A 90 3.21 15.90 0.60
CA LEU A 90 3.22 15.34 1.95
C LEU A 90 4.63 15.34 2.55
N SER A 91 5.64 14.96 1.76
CA SER A 91 7.06 14.99 2.15
C SER A 91 7.48 16.38 2.61
N LYS A 92 7.14 17.43 1.84
CA LYS A 92 7.41 18.83 2.23
C LYS A 92 6.72 19.21 3.53
N LEU A 93 5.48 18.78 3.74
CA LEU A 93 4.75 19.08 4.98
C LEU A 93 5.36 18.36 6.19
N LEU A 94 5.74 17.09 6.04
CA LEU A 94 6.42 16.33 7.11
C LEU A 94 7.80 16.91 7.45
N LYS A 95 8.58 17.36 6.44
CA LYS A 95 9.85 18.07 6.67
C LYS A 95 9.68 19.30 7.54
N LYS A 96 8.62 20.09 7.34
CA LYS A 96 8.31 21.26 8.19
C LYS A 96 8.01 20.89 9.65
N THR A 97 7.54 19.67 9.88
CA THR A 97 7.28 19.14 11.24
C THR A 97 8.47 18.42 11.86
N GLY A 98 9.60 18.30 11.15
CA GLY A 98 10.81 17.64 11.64
C GLY A 98 10.79 16.11 11.61
N ILE A 99 9.74 15.48 11.05
CA ILE A 99 9.62 14.03 10.97
C ILE A 99 10.46 13.51 9.79
N LYS A 100 11.49 12.72 10.09
CA LYS A 100 12.27 12.00 9.08
C LYS A 100 11.41 10.92 8.43
N HIS A 101 11.49 10.83 7.11
CA HIS A 101 10.72 9.87 6.32
C HIS A 101 11.43 9.55 5.02
N GLU A 102 11.06 8.41 4.44
CA GLU A 102 11.49 7.97 3.11
C GLU A 102 10.33 8.08 2.12
N VAL A 103 10.64 8.29 0.84
CA VAL A 103 9.64 8.37 -0.25
C VAL A 103 9.96 7.35 -1.33
N LEU A 104 8.98 6.50 -1.63
CA LEU A 104 9.03 5.47 -2.68
C LEU A 104 8.22 5.97 -3.88
N ASN A 105 8.88 6.03 -5.04
CA ASN A 105 8.32 6.61 -6.26
C ASN A 105 8.29 5.60 -7.42
N ALA A 106 8.52 4.31 -7.15
CA ALA A 106 8.58 3.23 -8.14
C ALA A 106 9.63 3.46 -9.24
N LYS A 107 10.73 4.18 -8.94
CA LYS A 107 11.78 4.47 -9.92
C LYS A 107 12.99 3.54 -9.80
N ASN A 108 13.31 3.09 -8.59
CA ASN A 108 14.44 2.20 -8.35
C ASN A 108 14.01 1.05 -7.43
N HIS A 109 13.58 -0.05 -8.04
CA HIS A 109 13.03 -1.19 -7.30
C HIS A 109 14.01 -1.79 -6.28
N GLN A 110 15.31 -1.86 -6.59
CA GLN A 110 16.28 -2.45 -5.67
C GLN A 110 16.45 -1.58 -4.41
N ARG A 111 16.68 -0.28 -4.59
CA ARG A 111 16.83 0.65 -3.47
C ARG A 111 15.53 0.80 -2.67
N GLU A 112 14.39 0.84 -3.34
CA GLU A 112 13.08 0.93 -2.69
C GLU A 112 12.80 -0.33 -1.86
N ALA A 113 13.18 -1.52 -2.34
CA ALA A 113 13.07 -2.75 -1.56
C ALA A 113 13.91 -2.72 -0.28
N GLU A 114 15.12 -2.16 -0.32
CA GLU A 114 15.94 -1.97 0.87
C GLU A 114 15.26 -1.04 1.89
N ILE A 115 14.63 0.05 1.42
CA ILE A 115 13.88 0.97 2.28
C ILE A 115 12.66 0.27 2.89
N VAL A 116 11.87 -0.45 2.09
CA VAL A 116 10.68 -1.19 2.53
C VAL A 116 11.05 -2.23 3.59
N ALA A 117 12.18 -2.94 3.41
CA ALA A 117 12.67 -3.90 4.39
C ALA A 117 12.96 -3.27 5.78
N GLN A 118 13.22 -1.95 5.83
CA GLN A 118 13.46 -1.21 7.06
C GLN A 118 12.23 -0.44 7.57
N ALA A 119 11.16 -0.34 6.79
CA ALA A 119 9.98 0.48 7.10
C ALA A 119 9.21 0.04 8.36
N GLY A 120 9.38 -1.21 8.80
CA GLY A 120 8.78 -1.73 10.03
C GLY A 120 9.51 -1.36 11.33
N LYS A 121 10.65 -0.65 11.25
CA LYS A 121 11.44 -0.27 12.44
C LYS A 121 10.75 0.81 13.27
N LYS A 122 11.07 0.85 14.57
CA LYS A 122 10.53 1.83 15.52
C LYS A 122 10.71 3.25 15.00
N GLY A 123 9.61 4.00 14.90
CA GLY A 123 9.57 5.39 14.45
C GLY A 123 9.80 5.60 12.95
N ALA A 124 9.90 4.54 12.14
CA ALA A 124 10.04 4.69 10.70
C ALA A 124 8.76 5.26 10.07
N VAL A 125 8.93 6.20 9.13
CA VAL A 125 7.83 6.77 8.34
C VAL A 125 8.20 6.63 6.87
N THR A 126 7.33 6.00 6.10
CA THR A 126 7.53 5.74 4.68
C THR A 126 6.31 6.23 3.90
N ILE A 127 6.55 6.99 2.84
CA ILE A 127 5.52 7.42 1.88
C ILE A 127 5.66 6.55 0.63
N ALA A 128 4.60 5.87 0.25
CA ALA A 128 4.53 5.04 -0.94
C ALA A 128 3.60 5.66 -1.98
N THR A 129 4.09 5.85 -3.20
CA THR A 129 3.25 6.28 -4.33
C THR A 129 2.64 5.08 -5.03
N ASN A 130 1.32 5.06 -5.18
CA ASN A 130 0.52 3.92 -5.64
C ASN A 130 0.73 2.67 -4.76
N MET A 131 1.54 1.72 -5.25
CA MET A 131 1.89 0.47 -4.57
C MET A 131 3.42 0.28 -4.51
N ALA A 132 4.17 1.39 -4.63
CA ALA A 132 5.63 1.39 -4.51
C ALA A 132 6.10 0.90 -3.13
#